data_AF-A0A6B3I8X0-F1
#
_entry.id   AF-A0A6B3I8X0-F1
#
_cell.length_a   1.000
_cell.length_b   1.000
_cell.length_c   1.000
_cell.angle_alpha   90.00
_cell.angle_beta   90.00
_cell.angle_gamma   90.00
#
_symmetry.space_group_name_H-M   'P 1'
#
loop_
_entity.id
_entity.type
_entity.pdbx_description
1 polymer ?
#
loop_
_entity_poly.entity_id
_entity_poly.type
_entity_poly.pdbx_seq_one_letter_code
_entity_poly.pdbx_strand_id
1 'polypeptide(L)'
;MTEASRKRLLTTGRSAASTTAFAVVLLAAGSTMSWAAESRAASRDAVSEGGGGRVTFYSYGDKIEVCDTATDAQGPYGVYKYYKSEASPIQGRHNQTRGNGACNTWDHDFAEGKTILIRKCQDLPVLPDTCLPWKTGIV
;
A
#
# COMPACT_ATOMS: atom_id res chain seq x y z
N MET A 1 11.39 -78.91 50.30
CA MET A 1 10.59 -77.66 50.30
C MET A 1 11.54 -76.50 50.02
N THR A 2 11.07 -75.59 49.16
CA THR A 2 11.54 -74.21 48.86
C THR A 2 12.84 -73.97 48.09
N GLU A 3 12.64 -73.37 46.90
CA GLU A 3 13.57 -72.81 45.92
C GLU A 3 14.49 -71.70 46.47
N ALA A 4 15.66 -71.52 45.83
CA ALA A 4 16.24 -70.19 45.66
C ALA A 4 17.01 -70.08 44.33
N SER A 5 16.72 -68.98 43.64
CA SER A 5 16.95 -68.66 42.25
C SER A 5 18.40 -68.21 41.93
N ARG A 6 18.87 -68.52 40.71
CA ARG A 6 20.23 -68.29 40.18
C ARG A 6 20.53 -66.81 39.94
N LYS A 7 21.69 -66.35 40.41
CA LYS A 7 22.31 -65.07 40.01
C LYS A 7 23.35 -65.27 38.91
N ARG A 8 23.14 -64.52 37.81
CA ARG A 8 24.03 -63.98 36.77
C ARG A 8 25.54 -64.25 36.89
N LEU A 9 26.19 -64.52 35.74
CA LEU A 9 26.96 -63.51 34.98
C LEU A 9 27.41 -64.09 33.62
N LEU A 10 27.03 -63.43 32.52
CA LEU A 10 27.45 -63.75 31.16
C LEU A 10 28.73 -62.97 30.80
N THR A 11 29.80 -63.73 30.58
CA THR A 11 30.73 -63.70 29.43
C THR A 11 31.15 -62.37 28.78
N THR A 12 32.45 -62.05 29.01
CA THR A 12 33.54 -61.80 28.03
C THR A 12 33.39 -60.78 26.89
N GLY A 13 34.45 -59.96 26.74
CA GLY A 13 35.08 -59.72 25.43
C GLY A 13 35.29 -58.26 25.04
N ARG A 14 36.56 -57.85 24.90
CA ARG A 14 37.03 -56.52 24.51
C ARG A 14 37.15 -56.36 22.98
N SER A 15 36.82 -55.16 22.51
CA SER A 15 37.38 -54.38 21.38
C SER A 15 37.31 -54.89 19.94
N ALA A 16 36.68 -54.11 19.03
CA ALA A 16 37.35 -53.49 17.87
C ALA A 16 36.38 -52.59 17.08
N ALA A 17 36.95 -51.55 16.48
CA ALA A 17 36.32 -50.38 15.91
C ALA A 17 35.53 -50.59 14.60
N SER A 18 34.56 -49.71 14.34
CA SER A 18 34.50 -48.97 13.08
C SER A 18 33.52 -47.81 13.23
N THR A 19 34.05 -46.62 13.49
CA THR A 19 33.33 -45.34 13.45
C THR A 19 33.11 -44.95 12.00
N THR A 20 31.87 -45.03 11.52
CA THR A 20 31.41 -44.27 10.34
C THR A 20 30.42 -43.22 10.82
N ALA A 21 30.96 -42.07 11.24
CA ALA A 21 30.17 -40.88 11.47
C ALA A 21 29.70 -40.36 10.10
N PHE A 22 28.41 -40.54 9.79
CA PHE A 22 27.79 -39.82 8.69
C PHE A 22 27.72 -38.34 9.07
N ALA A 23 28.63 -37.54 8.49
CA ALA A 23 28.58 -36.09 8.57
C ALA A 23 27.36 -35.61 7.77
N VAL A 24 26.30 -35.25 8.49
CA VAL A 24 25.16 -34.50 7.91
C VAL A 24 25.65 -33.08 7.66
N VAL A 25 25.96 -32.77 6.40
CA VAL A 25 26.26 -31.40 5.96
C VAL A 25 24.97 -30.60 6.00
N LEU A 26 24.79 -29.80 7.06
CA LEU A 26 23.77 -28.77 7.14
C LEU A 26 24.13 -27.66 6.13
N LEU A 27 23.55 -27.73 4.93
CA LEU A 27 23.47 -26.60 4.02
C LEU A 27 22.47 -25.59 4.61
N ALA A 28 22.95 -24.73 5.51
CA ALA A 28 22.25 -23.52 5.85
C ALA A 28 22.28 -22.61 4.61
N ALA A 29 21.23 -22.70 3.78
CA ALA A 29 20.98 -21.72 2.73
C ALA A 29 20.75 -20.37 3.41
N GLY A 30 21.80 -19.56 3.49
CA GLY A 30 21.72 -18.17 3.89
C GLY A 30 20.91 -17.44 2.83
N SER A 31 19.60 -17.33 3.05
CA SER A 31 18.72 -16.46 2.28
C SER A 31 19.21 -15.04 2.51
N THR A 32 20.07 -14.52 1.63
CA THR A 32 20.35 -13.09 1.59
C THR A 32 19.04 -12.42 1.24
N MET A 33 18.39 -11.81 2.24
CA MET A 33 17.26 -10.93 1.99
C MET A 33 17.80 -9.75 1.19
N SER A 34 17.64 -9.80 -0.13
CA SER A 34 17.83 -8.64 -0.98
C SER A 34 16.74 -7.64 -0.61
N TRP A 35 17.10 -6.66 0.21
CA TRP A 35 16.31 -5.46 0.40
C TRP A 35 16.31 -4.75 -0.95
N ALA A 36 15.31 -5.04 -1.79
CA ALA A 36 15.05 -4.21 -2.95
C ALA A 36 14.77 -2.81 -2.40
N ALA A 37 15.72 -1.89 -2.57
CA ALA A 37 15.48 -0.49 -2.33
C ALA A 37 14.40 -0.07 -3.33
N GLU A 38 13.16 -0.01 -2.85
CA GLU A 38 12.05 0.51 -3.63
C GLU A 38 12.43 1.96 -3.95
N SER A 39 12.78 2.22 -5.22
CA SER A 39 13.14 3.55 -5.67
C SER A 39 11.92 4.44 -5.45
N ARG A 40 11.95 5.26 -4.40
CA ARG A 40 10.87 6.22 -4.12
C ARG A 40 10.85 7.22 -5.27
N ALA A 41 9.75 7.21 -6.03
CA ALA A 41 9.49 8.28 -6.98
C ALA A 41 9.43 9.61 -6.21
N ALA A 42 9.99 10.68 -6.78
CA ALA A 42 9.86 12.00 -6.19
C ALA A 42 8.37 12.38 -6.11
N SER A 43 7.99 12.99 -4.99
CA SER A 43 6.66 13.52 -4.76
C SER A 43 6.26 14.49 -5.86
N ARG A 44 4.98 14.48 -6.25
CA ARG A 44 4.49 15.23 -7.40
C ARG A 44 3.02 15.58 -7.24
N ASP A 45 2.74 16.88 -7.33
CA ASP A 45 1.39 17.42 -7.37
C ASP A 45 0.62 16.98 -8.62
N ALA A 46 -0.71 17.08 -8.56
CA ALA A 46 -1.57 16.87 -9.71
C ALA A 46 -2.68 17.92 -9.76
N VAL A 47 -3.07 18.34 -10.96
CA VAL A 47 -4.14 19.31 -11.18
C VAL A 47 -5.09 18.81 -12.27
N SER A 48 -6.38 18.76 -11.94
CA SER A 48 -7.49 18.47 -12.86
C SER A 48 -8.41 19.69 -12.90
N GLU A 49 -8.38 20.44 -14.00
CA GLU A 49 -9.08 21.73 -14.14
C GLU A 49 -9.82 21.82 -15.47
N GLY A 50 -11.01 22.43 -15.43
CA GLY A 50 -11.84 22.71 -16.61
C GLY A 50 -13.32 22.79 -16.26
N GLY A 51 -14.12 23.42 -17.13
CA GLY A 51 -15.57 23.54 -16.93
C GLY A 51 -15.96 24.17 -15.58
N GLY A 52 -15.29 25.25 -15.19
CA GLY A 52 -15.66 25.98 -13.98
C GLY A 52 -15.23 25.37 -12.64
N GLY A 53 -14.40 24.32 -12.62
CA GLY A 53 -13.82 23.83 -11.36
C GLY A 53 -12.39 23.33 -11.50
N ARG A 54 -11.71 23.24 -10.36
CA ARG A 54 -10.35 22.72 -10.23
C ARG A 54 -10.25 21.76 -9.05
N VAL A 55 -9.54 20.66 -9.26
CA VAL A 55 -9.13 19.74 -8.19
C VAL A 55 -7.62 19.66 -8.20
N THR A 56 -7.00 19.95 -7.08
CA THR A 56 -5.55 19.89 -6.90
C THR A 56 -5.20 18.88 -5.82
N PHE A 57 -4.22 18.03 -6.10
CA PHE A 57 -3.49 17.29 -5.09
C PHE A 57 -2.16 17.97 -4.86
N TYR A 58 -1.92 18.40 -3.63
CA TYR A 58 -0.64 18.91 -3.16
C TYR A 58 0.08 17.77 -2.45
N SER A 59 1.17 17.30 -3.04
CA SER A 59 2.03 16.26 -2.48
C SER A 59 2.71 16.73 -1.19
N TYR A 60 3.08 18.02 -1.12
CA TYR A 60 3.53 18.59 0.13
C TYR A 60 2.36 18.81 1.10
N GLY A 61 2.25 17.92 2.09
CA GLY A 61 1.24 17.97 3.14
C GLY A 61 -0.05 17.22 2.82
N ASP A 62 -0.06 16.37 1.78
CA ASP A 62 -1.13 15.41 1.46
C ASP A 62 -2.52 16.01 1.36
N LYS A 63 -2.64 17.11 0.63
CA LYS A 63 -3.89 17.87 0.56
C LYS A 63 -4.60 17.65 -0.75
N ILE A 64 -5.90 17.46 -0.68
CA ILE A 64 -6.78 17.58 -1.83
C ILE A 64 -7.57 18.87 -1.68
N GLU A 65 -7.54 19.72 -2.68
CA GLU A 65 -8.31 20.95 -2.77
C GLU A 65 -9.30 20.85 -3.93
N VAL A 66 -10.53 21.27 -3.69
CA VAL A 66 -11.57 21.37 -4.71
C VAL A 66 -12.10 22.80 -4.73
N CYS A 67 -11.93 23.47 -5.85
CA CYS A 67 -12.35 24.85 -6.07
C CYS A 67 -13.49 24.92 -7.08
N ASP A 68 -14.42 25.82 -6.80
CA ASP A 68 -15.36 26.34 -7.77
C ASP A 68 -14.80 27.64 -8.33
N THR A 69 -14.68 27.70 -9.65
CA THR A 69 -13.98 28.78 -10.37
C THR A 69 -14.90 29.51 -11.37
N ALA A 70 -16.17 29.10 -11.51
CA ALA A 70 -17.10 29.73 -12.44
C ALA A 70 -18.49 29.93 -11.84
N THR A 71 -19.23 30.90 -12.37
CA THR A 71 -20.60 31.18 -11.93
C THR A 71 -21.55 30.46 -12.87
N ASP A 72 -21.62 29.13 -12.76
CA ASP A 72 -22.36 28.27 -13.70
C ASP A 72 -23.44 27.40 -13.04
N ALA A 73 -23.73 27.65 -11.76
CA ALA A 73 -24.70 26.94 -10.91
C ALA A 73 -24.47 25.42 -10.83
N GLN A 74 -23.29 24.94 -11.21
CA GLN A 74 -22.92 23.53 -11.19
C GLN A 74 -21.85 23.31 -10.13
N GLY A 75 -22.13 22.43 -9.16
CA GLY A 75 -21.19 22.14 -8.08
C GLY A 75 -20.05 21.22 -8.55
N PRO A 76 -18.78 21.66 -8.56
CA PRO A 76 -17.67 20.76 -8.81
C PRO A 76 -17.40 19.87 -7.59
N TYR A 77 -16.93 18.66 -7.86
CA TYR A 77 -16.42 17.77 -6.81
C TYR A 77 -15.16 17.04 -7.29
N GLY A 78 -14.29 16.71 -6.35
CA GLY A 78 -13.11 15.89 -6.60
C GLY A 78 -13.39 14.43 -6.36
N VAL A 79 -12.87 13.58 -7.23
CA VAL A 79 -12.77 12.13 -6.98
C VAL A 79 -11.28 11.77 -7.00
N TYR A 80 -10.86 10.94 -6.07
CA TYR A 80 -9.49 10.44 -6.01
C TYR A 80 -9.43 8.93 -5.85
N LYS A 81 -8.34 8.34 -6.33
CA LYS A 81 -7.95 6.94 -6.10
C LYS A 81 -6.52 6.93 -5.58
N TYR A 82 -6.33 6.38 -4.40
CA TYR A 82 -5.03 6.24 -3.74
C TYR A 82 -4.59 4.77 -3.74
N TYR A 83 -3.42 4.49 -4.32
CA TYR A 83 -2.88 3.15 -4.46
C TYR A 83 -1.87 2.86 -3.35
N LYS A 84 -2.37 2.48 -2.17
CA LYS A 84 -1.53 1.98 -1.07
C LYS A 84 -0.76 0.71 -1.49
N SER A 85 -1.44 -0.13 -2.26
CA SER A 85 -0.90 -1.28 -3.00
C SER A 85 -1.56 -1.33 -4.38
N GLU A 86 -0.95 -2.05 -5.34
CA GLU A 86 -1.47 -2.10 -6.71
C GLU A 86 -2.82 -2.80 -6.84
N ALA A 87 -3.18 -3.67 -5.89
CA ALA A 87 -4.34 -4.56 -6.02
C ALA A 87 -5.69 -3.88 -5.79
N SER A 88 -5.76 -2.89 -4.87
CA SER A 88 -7.03 -2.25 -4.49
C SER A 88 -6.81 -0.79 -4.10
N PRO A 89 -7.12 0.17 -4.99
CA PRO A 89 -7.06 1.57 -4.63
C PRO A 89 -8.19 1.94 -3.67
N ILE A 90 -7.86 2.78 -2.69
CA ILE A 90 -8.86 3.47 -1.87
C ILE A 90 -9.43 4.60 -2.72
N GLN A 91 -10.75 4.61 -2.91
CA GLN A 91 -11.44 5.66 -3.66
C GLN A 91 -12.21 6.58 -2.71
N GLY A 92 -12.16 7.89 -2.95
CA GLY A 92 -12.93 8.88 -2.20
C GLY A 92 -13.46 10.02 -3.07
N ARG A 93 -14.37 10.81 -2.48
CA ARG A 93 -15.03 11.97 -3.10
C ARG A 93 -15.04 13.14 -2.13
N HIS A 94 -14.77 14.33 -2.65
CA HIS A 94 -14.76 15.59 -1.92
C HIS A 94 -15.62 16.62 -2.63
N ASN A 95 -16.68 17.11 -1.98
CA ASN A 95 -17.63 18.05 -2.57
C ASN A 95 -17.25 19.49 -2.25
N GLN A 96 -17.28 20.37 -3.25
CA GLN A 96 -17.23 21.80 -2.99
C GLN A 96 -18.58 22.24 -2.39
N THR A 97 -18.52 23.00 -1.29
CA THR A 97 -19.73 23.48 -0.59
C THR A 97 -19.76 24.99 -0.34
N ARG A 98 -18.70 25.70 -0.71
CA ARG A 98 -18.52 27.13 -0.42
C ARG A 98 -18.95 28.06 -1.57
N GLY A 99 -19.35 27.50 -2.71
CA GLY A 99 -19.79 28.24 -3.90
C GLY A 99 -18.64 28.91 -4.66
N ASN A 100 -19.01 29.77 -5.61
CA ASN A 100 -18.09 30.39 -6.56
C ASN A 100 -16.87 31.07 -5.93
N GLY A 101 -15.69 30.85 -6.53
CA GLY A 101 -14.44 31.49 -6.16
C GLY A 101 -13.80 30.94 -4.89
N ALA A 102 -14.48 30.00 -4.21
CA ALA A 102 -14.01 29.40 -2.99
C ALA A 102 -13.50 27.97 -3.22
N CYS A 103 -12.59 27.57 -2.34
CA CYS A 103 -12.05 26.22 -2.29
C CYS A 103 -12.36 25.58 -0.95
N ASN A 104 -12.61 24.27 -0.99
CA ASN A 104 -12.57 23.40 0.17
C ASN A 104 -11.27 22.59 0.10
N THR A 105 -10.66 22.33 1.25
CA THR A 105 -9.42 21.56 1.36
C THR A 105 -9.62 20.44 2.37
N TRP A 106 -9.06 19.28 2.06
CA TRP A 106 -9.07 18.10 2.90
C TRP A 106 -7.65 17.58 3.06
N ASP A 107 -7.18 17.50 4.29
CA ASP A 107 -5.92 16.88 4.63
C ASP A 107 -6.05 15.35 4.65
N HIS A 108 -5.02 14.67 4.16
CA HIS A 108 -4.85 13.22 4.23
C HIS A 108 -3.50 12.91 4.88
N ASP A 109 -3.27 11.63 5.14
CA ASP A 109 -1.99 11.08 5.59
C ASP A 109 -1.71 9.87 4.71
N PHE A 110 -1.21 10.14 3.51
CA PHE A 110 -0.93 9.10 2.53
C PHE A 110 0.50 8.59 2.73
N ALA A 111 0.75 7.34 2.32
CA ALA A 111 2.10 6.81 2.42
C ALA A 111 2.96 7.37 1.28
N GLU A 112 4.14 7.86 1.63
CA GLU A 112 5.14 8.40 0.72
C GLU A 112 5.50 7.43 -0.43
N GLY A 113 5.72 7.99 -1.62
CA GLY A 113 6.11 7.29 -2.85
C GLY A 113 4.96 6.53 -3.51
N LYS A 114 3.71 6.75 -3.09
CA LYS A 114 2.54 6.06 -3.64
C LYS A 114 1.82 6.89 -4.67
N THR A 115 1.13 6.20 -5.58
CA THR A 115 0.38 6.87 -6.65
C THR A 115 -0.97 7.33 -6.14
N ILE A 116 -1.32 8.57 -6.47
CA ILE A 116 -2.68 9.09 -6.34
C ILE A 116 -3.18 9.57 -7.70
N LEU A 117 -4.40 9.19 -8.03
CA LEU A 117 -5.12 9.71 -9.19
C LEU A 117 -6.19 10.65 -8.69
N ILE A 118 -6.30 11.83 -9.30
CA ILE A 118 -7.39 12.77 -9.03
C ILE A 118 -8.13 13.09 -10.32
N ARG A 119 -9.39 13.48 -10.21
CA ARG A 119 -10.12 14.14 -11.29
C ARG A 119 -11.19 15.07 -10.74
N LYS A 120 -11.44 16.13 -11.48
CA LYS A 120 -12.62 16.98 -11.32
C LYS A 120 -13.81 16.33 -11.99
N CYS A 121 -14.92 16.31 -11.27
CA CYS A 121 -16.23 15.99 -11.79
C CYS A 121 -17.18 17.16 -11.51
N GLN A 122 -18.32 17.16 -12.19
CA GLN A 122 -19.32 18.20 -12.10
C GLN A 122 -20.69 17.55 -11.98
N ASP A 123 -21.42 17.95 -10.94
CA ASP A 123 -22.77 17.49 -10.67
C ASP A 123 -23.74 18.23 -11.61
N LEU A 124 -24.46 17.46 -12.43
CA LEU A 124 -25.42 17.99 -13.40
C LEU A 124 -26.84 17.60 -12.95
N PRO A 125 -27.74 18.56 -12.63
CA PRO A 125 -29.03 18.25 -12.01
C PRO A 125 -29.96 17.31 -12.82
N VAL A 126 -29.78 17.27 -14.14
CA VAL A 126 -30.67 16.54 -15.08
C VAL A 126 -29.89 15.52 -15.93
N LEU A 127 -28.56 15.62 -15.98
CA LEU A 127 -27.71 14.80 -16.83
C LEU A 127 -26.75 13.98 -15.97
N PRO A 128 -26.19 12.88 -16.48
CA PRO A 128 -25.12 12.19 -15.78
C PRO A 128 -23.95 13.14 -15.51
N ASP A 129 -23.36 13.02 -14.32
CA ASP A 129 -22.16 13.77 -13.96
C ASP A 129 -21.07 13.61 -15.01
N THR A 130 -20.42 14.73 -15.32
CA THR A 130 -19.27 14.72 -16.23
C THR A 130 -18.00 14.75 -15.41
N CYS A 131 -17.02 13.95 -15.82
CA CYS A 131 -15.71 13.89 -15.17
C CYS A 131 -14.61 14.13 -16.19
N LEU A 132 -13.62 14.92 -15.81
CA LEU A 132 -12.39 15.08 -16.57
C LEU A 132 -11.56 13.78 -16.51
N PRO A 133 -10.61 13.60 -17.45
CA PRO A 133 -9.63 12.53 -17.36
C PRO A 133 -8.84 12.56 -16.04
N TRP A 134 -8.42 11.38 -15.60
CA TRP A 134 -7.57 11.23 -14.41
C TRP A 134 -6.23 11.95 -14.59
N LYS A 135 -5.73 12.51 -13.49
CA LYS A 135 -4.43 13.16 -13.37
C LYS A 135 -3.65 12.47 -12.27
N THR A 136 -2.37 12.23 -12.51
CA THR A 136 -1.53 11.37 -11.66
C THR A 136 -0.58 12.21 -10.83
N GLY A 137 -0.74 12.16 -9.52
CA GLY A 137 0.22 12.63 -8.53
C GLY A 137 1.03 11.48 -7.94
N ILE A 138 2.10 11.83 -7.26
CA ILE A 138 2.87 10.95 -6.39
C ILE A 138 2.86 11.61 -5.02
N VAL A 139 2.47 10.85 -4.01
CA VAL A 139 2.58 11.23 -2.61
C VAL A 139 4.05 11.38 -2.29
#